data_AF-A0A6J7HUC7-F1
#
_entry.id   AF-A0A6J7HUC7-F1
#
_cell.length_a   1.000
_cell.length_b   1.000
_cell.length_c   1.000
_cell.angle_alpha   90.00
_cell.angle_beta   90.00
_cell.angle_gamma   90.00
#
_symmetry.space_group_name_H-M   'P 1'
#
loop_
_entity.id
_entity.type
_entity.pdbx_description
1 polymer ?
#
loop_
_entity_poly.entity_id
_entity_poly.type
_entity_poly.pdbx_seq_one_letter_code
_entity_poly.pdbx_strand_id
1 'polypeptide(L)' 'MIDEHWGTIESIDDTSCAVVLSGDSLPSIARWLAAFDTDFTVLDPPELKEECRVVAARHAALERRYLAAVHPPVTDA' A
#
# COMPACT_ATOMS: atom_id res chain seq x y z
N MET A 1 18.36 -5.80 3.73
CA MET A 1 18.18 -7.26 3.85
C MET A 1 16.80 -7.43 4.45
N ILE A 2 15.85 -8.06 3.76
CA ILE A 2 14.55 -8.37 4.36
C ILE A 2 14.80 -9.60 5.24
N ASP A 3 14.52 -9.46 6.54
CA ASP A 3 14.68 -10.54 7.51
C ASP A 3 13.78 -11.73 7.11
N GLU A 4 14.25 -12.95 7.33
CA GLU A 4 13.56 -14.19 6.95
C GLU A 4 12.20 -14.36 7.67
N HIS A 5 11.92 -13.54 8.68
CA HIS A 5 10.67 -13.47 9.45
C HIS A 5 9.76 -12.28 9.12
N TRP A 6 9.91 -11.62 7.96
CA TRP A 6 9.13 -10.42 7.61
C TRP A 6 7.61 -10.64 7.54
N GLY A 7 7.14 -11.88 7.38
CA GLY A 7 5.73 -12.19 7.50
C GLY A 7 5.37 -13.67 7.39
N THR A 8 4.18 -14.01 7.84
CA THR A 8 3.57 -15.34 7.70
C THR A 8 2.24 -15.24 6.96
N ILE A 9 1.88 -16.30 6.24
CA ILE A 9 0.60 -16.41 5.53
C ILE A 9 -0.14 -17.63 6.07
N GLU A 10 -1.40 -17.43 6.43
CA GLU A 10 -2.30 -18.48 6.89
C GLU A 10 -3.57 -18.49 6.03
N SER A 11 -3.97 -19.67 5.56
CA SER A 11 -5.21 -19.79 4.78
C SER A 11 -6.41 -19.61 5.71
N ILE A 12 -7.35 -18.75 5.35
CA ILE A 12 -8.63 -18.62 6.05
C ILE A 12 -9.67 -19.51 5.37
N ASP A 13 -9.74 -19.45 4.04
CA ASP A 13 -10.62 -20.26 3.19
C ASP A 13 -10.01 -20.42 1.78
N ASP A 14 -10.77 -21.03 0.85
CA ASP A 14 -10.31 -21.30 -0.53
C ASP A 14 -10.02 -20.04 -1.37
N THR A 15 -10.47 -18.87 -0.90
CA THR A 15 -10.41 -17.59 -1.61
C THR A 15 -9.71 -16.47 -0.83
N SER A 16 -9.35 -16.71 0.44
CA SER A 16 -8.76 -15.70 1.30
C SER A 16 -7.68 -16.25 2.24
N CYS A 17 -6.69 -15.41 2.53
CA CYS A 17 -5.63 -15.69 3.49
C CYS A 17 -5.42 -14.49 4.42
N ALA A 18 -4.97 -14.78 5.63
CA ALA A 18 -4.42 -13.79 6.55
C ALA A 18 -2.92 -13.68 6.30
N VAL A 19 -2.42 -12.45 6.23
CA VAL A 19 -0.99 -12.17 6.18
C VAL A 19 -0.61 -11.41 7.44
N VAL A 20 0.31 -11.95 8.23
CA VAL A 20 0.91 -11.27 9.37
C VAL A 20 2.24 -10.70 8.90
N LEU A 21 2.44 -9.40 9.07
CA LEU A 21 3.67 -8.71 8.68
C LEU A 21 4.40 -8.19 9.90
N SER A 22 5.72 -8.28 9.86
CA SER A 22 6.62 -7.67 10.83
C SER A 22 7.43 -6.56 10.16
N GLY A 23 7.61 -5.44 10.85
CA GLY A 23 8.39 -4.33 10.35
C GLY A 23 8.68 -3.30 11.43
N ASP A 24 9.61 -2.40 11.15
CA ASP A 24 10.12 -1.44 12.15
C ASP A 24 9.10 -0.37 12.55
N SER A 25 8.07 -0.14 11.72
CA SER A 25 6.99 0.81 12.01
C SER A 25 5.76 0.60 11.11
N LEU A 26 4.58 0.97 11.60
CA LEU A 26 3.33 0.95 10.81
C LEU A 26 3.39 1.80 9.53
N PRO A 27 3.95 3.03 9.54
CA PRO A 27 4.13 3.80 8.31
C PRO A 27 5.00 3.09 7.26
N SER A 28 6.03 2.35 7.70
CA SER A 28 6.87 1.57 6.78
C SER A 28 6.11 0.39 6.19
N ILE A 29 5.35 -0.33 7.01
CA ILE A 29 4.47 -1.44 6.56
C ILE A 29 3.45 -0.90 5.55
N ALA A 30 2.72 0.16 5.87
CA ALA A 30 1.70 0.74 4.99
C ALA A 30 2.24 1.14 3.61
N ARG A 31 3.47 1.66 3.53
CA ARG A 31 4.11 1.97 2.24
C ARG A 31 4.46 0.71 1.45
N TRP A 32 4.88 -0.36 2.12
CA TRP A 32 5.22 -1.63 1.49
C TRP A 32 3.99 -2.38 0.97
N LEU A 33 2.83 -2.24 1.62
CA LEU A 33 1.58 -2.88 1.18
C LEU A 33 1.21 -2.53 -0.27
N ALA A 34 1.57 -1.34 -0.74
CA ALA A 34 1.37 -0.92 -2.13
C ALA A 34 2.02 -1.88 -3.16
N ALA A 35 3.11 -2.55 -2.77
CA ALA A 35 3.84 -3.47 -3.64
C ALA A 35 3.14 -4.82 -3.81
N PHE A 36 2.12 -5.16 -3.01
CA PHE A 36 1.38 -6.40 -3.16
C PHE A 36 0.43 -6.41 -4.36
N ASP A 37 0.06 -5.23 -4.88
CA ASP A 37 -0.78 -5.07 -6.07
C ASP A 37 -2.06 -5.93 -6.06
N THR A 38 -2.67 -6.05 -4.87
CA THR A 38 -3.89 -6.81 -4.63
C THR A 38 -4.75 -6.09 -3.61
N ASP A 39 -6.05 -6.36 -3.64
CA ASP A 39 -6.96 -5.93 -2.60
C ASP A 39 -6.61 -6.61 -1.27
N PHE A 40 -6.70 -5.85 -0.18
CA PHE A 40 -6.49 -6.36 1.18
C PHE A 40 -7.37 -5.62 2.17
N THR A 41 -7.63 -6.26 3.31
CA THR A 41 -8.30 -5.63 4.45
C THR A 41 -7.36 -5.65 5.65
N VAL A 42 -7.12 -4.48 6.24
CA VAL A 42 -6.35 -4.40 7.50
C VAL A 42 -7.22 -4.91 8.64
N LEU A 43 -6.83 -6.04 9.23
CA LEU A 43 -7.49 -6.61 10.40
C LEU A 43 -7.02 -5.93 11.69
N ASP A 44 -5.70 -5.91 11.89
CA ASP A 44 -5.00 -5.37 13.06
C ASP A 44 -3.58 -4.89 12.66
N PRO A 45 -2.97 -3.92 13.35
CA PRO A 45 -3.59 -3.03 14.34
C PRO A 45 -4.47 -1.97 13.67
N PRO A 46 -5.51 -1.46 14.35
CA PRO A 46 -6.42 -0.46 13.78
C PRO A 46 -5.68 0.83 13.37
N GLU A 47 -4.57 1.17 14.01
CA GLU A 47 -3.69 2.28 13.67
C GLU A 47 -3.08 2.14 12.27
N LEU A 48 -2.85 0.92 11.78
CA LEU A 48 -2.35 0.69 10.42
C LEU A 48 -3.37 1.17 9.37
N LYS A 49 -4.67 1.21 9.70
CA LYS A 49 -5.70 1.77 8.81
C LYS A 49 -5.47 3.27 8.59
N GLU A 50 -4.99 3.99 9.59
CA GLU A 50 -4.69 5.42 9.45
C GLU A 50 -3.47 5.65 8.55
N GLU A 51 -2.41 4.85 8.74
CA GLU A 51 -1.24 4.90 7.86
C GLU A 51 -1.62 4.56 6.40
N CYS A 52 -2.53 3.61 6.19
CA CYS A 52 -3.06 3.31 4.86
C CYS A 52 -3.80 4.51 4.24
N ARG A 53 -4.55 5.30 5.02
CA ARG A 53 -5.20 6.53 4.53
C ARG A 53 -4.17 7.58 4.09
N VAL A 54 -3.08 7.74 4.85
CA VAL A 54 -1.97 8.64 4.48
C VAL A 54 -1.33 8.20 3.16
N VAL A 55 -1.07 6.91 3.00
CA VAL A 55 -0.50 6.35 1.76
C VAL A 55 -1.48 6.51 0.58
N ALA A 56 -2.77 6.26 0.78
CA ALA A 56 -3.79 6.47 -0.24
C ALA A 56 -3.83 7.93 -0.74
N ALA A 57 -3.79 8.91 0.18
CA ALA A 57 -3.72 10.32 -0.19
C ALA A 57 -2.47 10.65 -1.01
N ARG A 58 -1.31 10.04 -0.66
CA ARG A 58 -0.08 10.16 -1.44
C ARG A 58 -0.22 9.56 -2.83
N HIS A 59 -0.81 8.39 -2.97
CA HIS A 59 -1.03 7.74 -4.27
C HIS A 59 -1.94 8.58 -5.17
N ALA A 60 -3.04 9.12 -4.64
CA ALA A 60 -3.89 10.04 -5.40
C ALA A 60 -3.12 11.30 -5.88
N ALA A 61 -2.18 11.80 -5.07
CA ALA A 61 -1.32 12.90 -5.50
C ALA A 61 -0.31 12.49 -6.58
N LEU A 62 0.23 11.28 -6.52
CA LEU A 62 1.12 10.73 -7.55
C LEU A 62 0.39 10.49 -8.86
N GLU A 63 -0.80 9.90 -8.81
CA GLU A 63 -1.69 9.71 -9.96
C GLU A 63 -1.89 11.03 -10.69
N ARG A 64 -2.32 12.10 -9.99
CA ARG A 64 -2.50 13.43 -10.59
C ARG A 64 -1.24 13.94 -11.30
N ARG A 65 -0.06 13.72 -10.71
CA ARG A 65 1.23 14.13 -11.29
C ARG A 65 1.56 13.32 -12.54
N TYR A 66 1.32 12.01 -12.52
CA TYR A 66 1.57 11.15 -13.66
C TYR A 66 0.63 11.46 -14.83
N LEU A 67 -0.65 11.65 -14.56
CA LEU A 67 -1.62 12.06 -15.58
C LEU A 67 -1.25 13.43 -16.19
N ALA A 68 -0.82 14.39 -15.38
CA ALA A 68 -0.35 15.68 -15.88
C ALA A 68 0.93 15.56 -16.73
N ALA A 69 1.83 14.63 -16.41
CA ALA A 69 3.07 14.43 -17.16
C ALA A 69 2.84 13.83 -18.56
N VAL A 70 1.80 13.00 -18.73
CA VAL A 70 1.45 12.40 -20.02
C VAL A 70 0.51 13.26 -20.87
N HIS A 71 -0.13 14.26 -20.26
CA HIS A 71 -0.95 15.26 -20.94
C HIS A 71 -0.29 16.64 -20.82
N PRO A 72 0.73 16.95 -21.65
CA PRO A 72 1.34 18.28 -21.63
C PRO A 72 0.27 19.34 -21.89
N PRO A 73 0.32 20.50 -21.20
CA PRO A 73 -0.62 21.58 -21.47
C PRO A 73 -0.52 21.94 -22.95
N VAL A 74 -1.66 21.91 -23.65
CA VAL A 74 -1.76 22.45 -25.01
C VAL A 74 -1.31 23.90 -24.92
N THR A 75 -0.10 24.17 -25.38
CA THR A 75 0.42 25.52 -25.51
C THR A 75 -0.18 26.06 -26.79
N ASP A 76 -1.35 26.69 -26.69
CA ASP A 76 -1.87 27.50 -27.79
C ASP A 76 -0.87 28.65 -28.02
N ALA A 77 -0.39 28.74 -29.26
CA ALA A 77 0.54 29.75 -29.76
C ALA A 77 -0.22 30.93 -30.39
#